data_AF-A0A0R2CW44-F1
#
_entry.id   AF-A0A0R2CW44-F1
#
_cell.length_a   1.000
_cell.length_b   1.000
_cell.length_c   1.000
_cell.angle_alpha   90.00
_cell.angle_beta   90.00
_cell.angle_gamma   90.00
#
_symmetry.space_group_name_H-M   'P 1'
#
loop_
_entity.id
_entity.type
_entity.pdbx_description
1 polymer ?
#
loop_
_entity_poly.entity_id
_entity_poly.type
_entity_poly.pdbx_seq_one_letter_code
_entity_poly.pdbx_strand_id
1 'polypeptide(L)' 'MGESAGMALNRLINQHEFPEVVLKDILGRLQSNSLGNNDEQSKEAHIWQQVRYLENWLRLKGGK' A
#
# COMPACT_ATOMS: atom_id res chain seq x y z
N MET A 1 -0.91 20.56 2.59
CA MET A 1 -1.91 19.53 2.25
C MET A 1 -1.18 18.20 2.23
N GLY A 2 -1.50 17.27 3.13
CA GLY A 2 -0.86 15.96 3.20
C GLY A 2 -1.34 15.07 2.04
N GLU A 3 -0.44 14.29 1.46
CA GLU A 3 -0.76 13.27 0.46
C GLU A 3 -1.67 12.21 1.09
N SER A 4 -2.81 11.89 0.46
CA SER A 4 -3.67 10.79 0.92
C SER A 4 -2.99 9.44 0.71
N ALA A 5 -3.27 8.46 1.59
CA ALA A 5 -2.64 7.14 1.55
C ALA A 5 -2.80 6.43 0.19
N GLY A 6 -3.96 6.61 -0.45
CA GLY A 6 -4.24 6.05 -1.78
C GLY A 6 -3.35 6.64 -2.88
N MET A 7 -3.03 7.93 -2.80
CA MET A 7 -2.11 8.58 -3.76
C MET A 7 -0.68 8.08 -3.55
N ALA A 8 -0.23 7.96 -2.29
CA ALA A 8 1.09 7.44 -1.95
C ALA A 8 1.27 6.00 -2.46
N LEU A 9 0.26 5.15 -2.27
CA LEU A 9 0.27 3.77 -2.75
C LEU A 9 0.32 3.71 -4.28
N ASN A 10 -0.56 4.46 -4.96
CA ASN A 10 -0.58 4.49 -6.41
C ASN A 10 0.75 4.99 -6.98
N ARG A 11 1.35 6.01 -6.35
CA ARG A 11 2.67 6.52 -6.72
C ARG A 11 3.73 5.43 -6.63
N LEU A 12 3.79 4.68 -5.53
CA LEU A 12 4.77 3.60 -5.36
C LEU A 12 4.63 2.52 -6.44
N ILE A 13 3.40 2.05 -6.68
CA ILE A 13 3.12 1.00 -7.67
C ILE A 13 3.50 1.45 -9.09
N ASN A 14 3.29 2.73 -9.43
CA ASN A 14 3.65 3.26 -10.75
C ASN A 14 5.14 3.59 -10.89
N GLN A 15 5.83 3.93 -9.80
CA GLN A 15 7.25 4.31 -9.81
C GLN A 15 8.21 3.11 -9.74
N HIS A 16 7.73 1.96 -9.25
CA HIS A 16 8.59 0.79 -9.03
C HIS A 16 7.92 -0.50 -9.52
N GLU A 17 8.73 -1.38 -10.11
CA GLU A 17 8.30 -2.73 -10.44
C GLU A 17 8.26 -3.62 -9.19
N PHE A 18 7.05 -4.02 -8.82
CA PHE A 18 6.79 -5.03 -7.82
C PHE A 18 6.40 -6.36 -8.49
N PRO A 19 6.79 -7.50 -7.89
CA PRO A 19 6.29 -8.80 -8.34
C PRO A 19 4.77 -8.85 -8.30
N GLU A 20 4.16 -9.51 -9.29
CA GLU A 20 2.69 -9.64 -9.37
C GLU A 20 2.07 -10.24 -8.09
N VAL A 21 2.78 -11.18 -7.44
CA VAL A 21 2.34 -11.76 -6.16
C VAL A 21 2.22 -10.72 -5.04
N VAL A 22 3.13 -9.73 -5.02
CA VAL A 22 3.12 -8.65 -4.03
C VAL A 22 1.95 -7.70 -4.31
N LEU A 23 1.72 -7.36 -5.57
CA LEU A 23 0.60 -6.51 -5.97
C LEU A 23 -0.76 -7.18 -5.69
N LYS A 24 -0.90 -8.47 -5.98
CA LYS A 24 -2.11 -9.25 -5.69
C LYS A 24 -2.38 -9.36 -4.19
N ASP A 25 -1.35 -9.57 -3.37
CA ASP A 25 -1.49 -9.61 -1.91
C ASP A 25 -2.00 -8.27 -1.35
N ILE A 26 -1.42 -7.15 -1.79
CA ILE A 26 -1.85 -5.81 -1.37
C ILE A 26 -3.29 -5.52 -1.79
N LEU A 27 -3.64 -5.81 -3.06
CA LEU A 27 -5.01 -5.61 -3.54
C LEU A 27 -6.01 -6.44 -2.73
N GLY A 28 -5.67 -7.69 -2.39
CA GLY A 28 -6.49 -8.54 -1.54
C GLY A 28 -6.71 -7.95 -0.14
N ARG A 29 -5.65 -7.42 0.49
CA ARG A 29 -5.73 -6.78 1.82
C ARG A 29 -6.57 -5.50 1.80
N LEU A 30 -6.49 -4.71 0.73
CA LEU A 30 -7.28 -3.49 0.57
C LEU A 30 -8.76 -3.78 0.36
N GLN A 31 -9.08 -4.79 -0.45
CA GLN A 31 -10.45 -5.23 -0.66
C GLN A 31 -11.05 -5.81 0.62
N SER A 32 -10.31 -6.66 1.34
CA SER A 32 -10.77 -7.25 2.60
C SER A 32 -11.05 -6.19 3.67
N ASN A 33 -10.20 -5.18 3.81
CA ASN A 33 -10.42 -4.09 4.75
C ASN A 33 -11.62 -3.19 4.37
N SER A 34 -11.87 -3.02 3.08
CA SER A 34 -13.02 -2.25 2.58
C SER A 34 -14.37 -2.92 2.90
N LEU A 35 -14.38 -4.24 3.09
CA LEU A 35 -15.59 -5.01 3.43
C LEU A 35 -15.91 -4.98 4.94
N GLY A 36 -14.90 -4.77 5.80
CA GLY A 36 -15.05 -4.85 7.26
C GLY A 36 -15.13 -3.52 8.00
N ASN A 37 -14.58 -2.44 7.43
CA ASN A 37 -14.48 -1.14 8.09
C ASN A 37 -15.29 -0.06 7.33
N ASN A 38 -16.23 0.59 8.01
CA ASN A 38 -16.94 1.76 7.48
C ASN A 38 -16.29 3.10 7.87
N ASP A 39 -15.30 3.06 8.76
CA ASP A 39 -14.58 4.24 9.22
C ASP A 39 -13.48 4.66 8.22
N GLU A 40 -13.54 5.91 7.74
CA GLU A 40 -12.65 6.44 6.71
C GLU A 40 -11.20 6.60 7.21
N GLN A 41 -11.01 6.96 8.48
CA GLN A 41 -9.69 7.01 9.12
C GLN A 41 -9.04 5.62 9.19
N SER A 42 -9.82 4.60 9.53
CA SER A 42 -9.36 3.23 9.61
C SER A 42 -8.98 2.67 8.23
N LYS A 43 -9.74 3.04 7.18
CA LYS A 43 -9.38 2.73 5.78
C LYS A 43 -8.06 3.39 5.40
N GLU A 44 -7.89 4.67 5.71
CA GLU A 44 -6.67 5.41 5.38
C GLU A 44 -5.45 4.85 6.12
N ALA A 45 -5.59 4.55 7.42
CA ALA A 45 -4.54 3.92 8.22
C ALA A 45 -4.10 2.56 7.64
N HIS A 46 -5.05 1.76 7.14
CA HIS A 46 -4.77 0.46 6.53
C HIS A 46 -4.03 0.60 5.19
N ILE A 47 -4.38 1.59 4.37
CA ILE A 47 -3.65 1.89 3.13
C ILE A 47 -2.22 2.33 3.46
N TRP A 48 -2.03 3.16 4.48
CA TRP A 48 -0.69 3.56 4.96
C TRP A 48 0.17 2.39 5.44
N GLN A 49 -0.44 1.31 5.95
CA GLN A 49 0.31 0.09 6.26
C GLN A 49 0.84 -0.58 4.99
N GLN A 50 0.05 -0.61 3.91
CA GLN A 50 0.49 -1.18 2.63
C GLN A 50 1.59 -0.35 1.98
N VAL A 51 1.49 0.99 2.06
CA VAL A 51 2.54 1.93 1.62
C VAL A 51 3.86 1.61 2.32
N ARG A 52 3.87 1.56 3.66
CA ARG A 52 5.07 1.26 4.45
C ARG A 52 5.65 -0.13 4.15
N TYR A 53 4.79 -1.11 3.90
CA TYR A 53 5.22 -2.44 3.48
C TYR A 53 5.99 -2.40 2.15
N LEU A 54 5.46 -1.71 1.15
CA LEU A 54 6.13 -1.54 -0.14
C LEU A 54 7.44 -0.73 -0.01
N GLU A 55 7.45 0.34 0.77
CA GLU A 55 8.66 1.11 1.02
C GLU A 55 9.76 0.27 1.67
N ASN A 56 9.40 -0.54 2.67
CA ASN A 56 10.33 -1.48 3.30
C ASN A 56 10.81 -2.55 2.31
N TRP A 57 9.92 -3.07 1.46
CA TRP A 57 10.32 -4.00 0.40
C TRP A 57 11.36 -3.38 -0.53
N LEU A 58 11.13 -2.14 -0.99
CA LEU A 58 12.07 -1.41 -1.84
C LEU A 58 13.40 -1.16 -1.14
N ARG A 59 13.36 -0.80 0.15
CA ARG A 59 14.56 -0.59 0.96
C ARG A 59 15.39 -1.87 1.13
N LEU A 60 14.73 -3.02 1.30
CA LEU A 60 15.40 -4.32 1.40
C LEU A 60 15.94 -4.80 0.05
N LYS A 61 15.18 -4.60 -1.04
CA LYS A 61 15.61 -4.95 -2.41
C LYS A 61 16.74 -4.04 -2.91
N GLY A 62 16.72 -2.77 -2.52
CA GLY A 62 17.77 -1.78 -2.79
C GLY A 62 18.91 -1.79 -1.76
N GLY A 63 18.88 -2.74 -0.81
CA GLY A 63 19.95 -2.98 0.16
C GLY A 63 21.18 -3.51 -0.55
N LYS A 64 22.07 -2.59 -0.89
CA LYS A 64 23.45 -2.87 -1.31
C LYS A 64 24.32 -3.16 -0.09
#